data_AF-A0A1S2VSG0-F1
#
_entry.id   AF-A0A1S2VSG0-F1
#
_cell.length_a   1.000
_cell.length_b   1.000
_cell.length_c   1.000
_cell.angle_alpha   90.00
_cell.angle_beta   90.00
_cell.angle_gamma   90.00
#
_symmetry.space_group_name_H-M   'P 1'
#
loop_
_entity.id
_entity.type
_entity.pdbx_description
1 polymer ?
#
loop_
_entity_poly.entity_id
_entity_poly.type
_entity_poly.pdbx_seq_one_letter_code
_entity_poly.pdbx_strand_id
1 'polypeptide(L)'
;MQINWQVVYQTTKGSVFQCTLTNRFIVEFSHTQTSFSVLDFRQFRRMVNAIDMRQMALRTDDAHDVAILSPPHTDRCFVLTLCEVVHLRDLLNGAGFMLDLNRMLSDCGCSFPEEVIA
;
A
#
# COMPACT_ATOMS: atom_id res chain seq x y z
N MET A 1 11.82 21.61 11.87
CA MET A 1 11.84 20.89 10.57
C MET A 1 10.48 20.25 10.39
N GLN A 2 9.67 20.75 9.47
CA GLN A 2 8.28 20.30 9.28
C GLN A 2 8.29 19.16 8.27
N ILE A 3 7.85 17.97 8.70
CA ILE A 3 7.76 16.80 7.83
C ILE A 3 6.50 16.96 6.98
N ASN A 4 6.68 17.20 5.68
CA ASN A 4 5.57 17.26 4.73
C ASN A 4 5.25 15.84 4.23
N TRP A 5 4.03 15.37 4.50
CA TRP A 5 3.50 14.10 4.00
C TRP A 5 2.62 14.38 2.80
N GLN A 6 2.97 13.83 1.65
CA GLN A 6 2.18 13.94 0.42
C GLN A 6 1.37 12.66 0.22
N VAL A 7 0.10 12.81 -0.14
CA VAL A 7 -0.75 11.68 -0.51
C VAL A 7 -0.25 11.13 -1.85
N VAL A 8 0.06 9.83 -1.87
CA VAL A 8 0.44 9.11 -3.09
C VAL A 8 -0.80 8.54 -3.77
N TYR A 9 -1.67 7.93 -2.99
CA TYR A 9 -2.93 7.33 -3.45
C TYR A 9 -3.85 7.10 -2.26
N GLN A 10 -5.15 7.22 -2.47
CA GLN A 10 -6.17 7.02 -1.44
C GLN A 10 -7.39 6.29 -2.00
N THR A 11 -8.05 5.56 -1.12
CA THR A 11 -9.31 4.86 -1.37
C THR A 11 -10.24 5.14 -0.19
N THR A 12 -11.49 4.66 -0.26
CA THR A 12 -12.41 4.70 0.88
C THR A 12 -11.97 3.84 2.07
N LYS A 13 -10.93 2.99 1.91
CA LYS A 13 -10.46 2.03 2.92
C LYS A 13 -9.08 2.32 3.48
N GLY A 14 -8.38 3.33 2.94
CA GLY A 14 -7.05 3.69 3.40
C GLY A 14 -6.31 4.59 2.42
N SER A 15 -5.12 5.00 2.85
CA SER A 15 -4.29 5.99 2.15
C SER A 15 -2.81 5.62 2.26
N VAL A 16 -2.06 5.95 1.21
CA VAL A 16 -0.59 5.84 1.21
C VAL A 16 -0.02 7.23 1.11
N PHE A 17 0.87 7.57 2.04
CA PHE A 17 1.57 8.83 2.09
C PHE A 17 3.07 8.62 1.87
N GLN A 18 3.73 9.60 1.27
CA GLN A 18 5.19 9.64 1.15
C GLN A 18 5.73 10.89 1.82
N CYS A 19 6.81 10.74 2.58
CA CYS A 19 7.64 11.85 2.99
C CYS A 19 8.88 11.92 2.09
N THR A 20 9.02 13.01 1.34
CA THR A 20 10.18 13.24 0.46
C THR A 20 11.47 13.49 1.25
N LEU A 21 11.39 14.06 2.45
CA LEU A 21 12.56 14.34 3.30
C LEU A 21 13.16 13.06 3.91
N THR A 22 12.33 12.10 4.31
CA THR A 22 12.77 10.88 5.00
C THR A 22 12.76 9.64 4.09
N ASN A 23 12.27 9.78 2.85
CA ASN A 23 12.10 8.70 1.88
C ASN A 23 11.36 7.49 2.47
N ARG A 24 10.32 7.78 3.27
CA ARG A 24 9.47 6.78 3.92
C ARG A 24 8.05 6.86 3.40
N PHE A 25 7.40 5.70 3.42
CA PHE A 25 5.98 5.57 3.18
C PHE A 25 5.24 5.35 4.50
N ILE A 26 4.03 5.90 4.60
CA ILE A 26 3.04 5.51 5.60
C ILE A 26 1.88 4.87 4.85
N VAL A 27 1.54 3.65 5.23
CA VAL A 27 0.31 3.01 4.80
C VAL A 27 -0.68 3.11 5.94
N GLU A 28 -1.75 3.84 5.73
CA GLU A 28 -2.91 3.85 6.60
C GLU A 28 -3.96 2.87 6.07
N PHE A 29 -4.28 1.84 6.86
CA PHE A 29 -5.25 0.82 6.51
C PHE A 29 -5.87 0.22 7.77
N SER A 30 -7.17 -0.06 7.75
CA SER A 30 -7.93 -0.57 8.92
C SER A 30 -7.66 0.22 10.21
N HIS A 31 -7.64 1.56 10.12
CA HIS A 31 -7.38 2.48 11.25
C HIS A 31 -5.99 2.36 11.89
N THR A 32 -5.05 1.70 11.20
CA THR A 32 -3.66 1.59 11.64
C THR A 32 -2.75 2.29 10.65
N GLN A 33 -1.68 2.89 11.17
CA GLN A 33 -0.61 3.45 10.35
C GLN A 33 0.66 2.61 10.51
N THR A 34 1.25 2.22 9.38
CA THR A 34 2.50 1.46 9.34
C THR A 34 3.52 2.18 8.47
N SER A 35 4.72 2.40 9.01
CA SER A 35 5.82 3.03 8.27
C SER A 35 6.67 1.99 7.57
N PHE A 36 7.05 2.31 6.32
CA PHE A 36 7.88 1.48 5.49
C PHE A 36 9.03 2.28 4.89
N SER A 37 10.19 1.65 4.74
CA SER A 37 11.18 2.10 3.76
C SER A 37 10.64 1.84 2.33
N VAL A 38 11.28 2.42 1.32
CA VAL A 38 10.92 2.14 -0.08
C VAL A 38 11.02 0.65 -0.42
N LEU A 39 12.03 -0.04 0.11
CA LEU A 39 12.23 -1.47 -0.15
C LEU A 39 11.17 -2.31 0.56
N ASP A 40 10.90 -2.01 1.83
CA ASP A 40 9.90 -2.72 2.63
C ASP A 40 8.50 -2.52 2.04
N PHE A 41 8.18 -1.32 1.55
CA PHE A 41 6.91 -1.05 0.87
C PHE A 41 6.74 -1.93 -0.37
N ARG A 42 7.77 -2.04 -1.21
CA ARG A 42 7.74 -2.91 -2.41
C ARG A 42 7.62 -4.38 -2.02
N GLN A 43 8.31 -4.82 -0.99
CA GLN A 43 8.23 -6.19 -0.50
C GLN A 43 6.84 -6.49 0.07
N PHE A 44 6.29 -5.60 0.90
CA PHE A 44 4.95 -5.75 1.46
C PHE A 44 3.89 -5.82 0.36
N ARG A 45 3.97 -4.95 -0.67
CA ARG A 45 3.10 -5.03 -1.85
C ARG A 45 3.19 -6.39 -2.55
N ARG A 46 4.40 -6.94 -2.73
CA ARG A 46 4.59 -8.28 -3.32
C ARG A 46 3.96 -9.38 -2.46
N MET A 47 4.12 -9.31 -1.14
CA MET A 47 3.51 -10.27 -0.21
C MET A 47 1.99 -10.26 -0.30
N VAL A 48 1.37 -9.07 -0.27
CA VAL A 48 -0.10 -8.94 -0.42
C VAL A 48 -0.59 -9.45 -1.76
N ASN A 49 0.16 -9.18 -2.85
CA ASN A 49 -0.17 -9.68 -4.19
C ASN A 49 -0.02 -11.20 -4.33
N ALA A 50 0.80 -11.85 -3.51
CA ALA A 50 1.01 -13.29 -3.55
C ALA A 50 -0.10 -14.10 -2.85
N ILE A 51 -0.98 -13.44 -2.08
CA ILE A 51 -2.11 -14.13 -1.42
C ILE A 51 -3.05 -14.73 -2.49
N ASP A 52 -3.37 -16.02 -2.36
CA ASP A 52 -4.35 -16.69 -3.21
C ASP A 52 -5.78 -16.40 -2.74
N MET A 53 -6.34 -15.31 -3.27
CA MET A 53 -7.72 -14.90 -2.99
C MET A 53 -8.76 -15.89 -3.52
N ARG A 54 -8.45 -16.69 -4.55
CA ARG A 54 -9.39 -17.70 -5.06
C ARG A 54 -9.52 -18.82 -4.05
N GLN A 55 -8.39 -19.27 -3.49
CA GLN A 55 -8.39 -20.29 -2.45
C GLN A 55 -9.18 -19.80 -1.23
N MET A 56 -8.95 -18.57 -0.77
CA MET A 56 -9.72 -17.97 0.33
C MET A 56 -11.23 -17.91 0.02
N ALA A 57 -11.63 -17.63 -1.21
CA ALA A 57 -13.05 -17.51 -1.59
C ALA A 57 -13.79 -18.85 -1.74
N LEU A 58 -13.06 -19.93 -2.07
CA LEU A 58 -13.66 -21.23 -2.45
C LEU A 58 -13.62 -22.28 -1.34
N ARG A 59 -12.84 -22.07 -0.29
CA ARG A 59 -12.76 -23.00 0.84
C ARG A 59 -13.67 -22.57 1.96
N THR A 60 -14.24 -23.54 2.65
CA THR A 60 -15.14 -23.34 3.81
C THR A 60 -14.49 -23.79 5.11
N ASP A 61 -13.19 -24.06 5.10
CA ASP A 61 -12.44 -24.44 6.30
C ASP A 61 -11.78 -23.20 6.92
N ASP A 62 -11.79 -23.13 8.25
CA ASP A 62 -11.35 -21.96 9.02
C ASP A 62 -9.91 -21.51 8.71
N ALA A 63 -9.07 -22.39 8.17
CA ALA A 63 -7.68 -22.06 7.84
C ALA A 63 -7.54 -21.09 6.65
N HIS A 64 -8.62 -20.84 5.89
CA HIS A 64 -8.62 -19.99 4.71
C HIS A 64 -9.42 -18.69 4.88
N ASP A 65 -10.03 -18.47 6.03
CA ASP A 65 -10.83 -17.28 6.30
C ASP A 65 -9.99 -16.01 6.44
N VAL A 66 -8.72 -16.18 6.84
CA VAL A 66 -7.78 -15.07 7.06
C VAL A 66 -6.40 -15.35 6.46
N ALA A 67 -5.77 -14.29 5.94
CA ALA A 67 -4.37 -14.26 5.57
C ALA A 67 -3.56 -13.54 6.65
N ILE A 68 -2.48 -14.16 7.11
CA ILE A 68 -1.57 -13.57 8.11
C ILE A 68 -0.29 -13.12 7.39
N LEU A 69 0.03 -11.83 7.49
CA LEU A 69 1.23 -11.23 6.91
C LEU A 69 2.01 -10.44 7.96
N SER A 70 3.31 -10.75 8.09
CA SER A 70 4.26 -9.95 8.87
C SER A 70 5.17 -9.22 7.89
N PRO A 71 4.97 -7.92 7.63
CA PRO A 71 5.84 -7.19 6.73
C PRO A 71 7.27 -7.12 7.29
N PRO A 72 8.28 -6.93 6.43
CA PRO A 72 9.66 -6.83 6.86
C PRO A 72 9.88 -5.58 7.73
N HIS A 73 10.75 -5.71 8.73
CA HIS A 73 11.24 -4.61 9.57
C HIS A 73 10.14 -3.78 10.26
N THR A 74 9.03 -4.44 10.60
CA THR A 74 7.96 -3.88 11.44
C THR A 74 7.49 -4.91 12.45
N ASP A 75 7.10 -4.46 13.63
CA ASP A 75 6.49 -5.32 14.66
C ASP A 75 4.99 -5.58 14.38
N ARG A 76 4.49 -5.14 13.22
CA ARG A 76 3.09 -5.31 12.81
C ARG A 76 2.85 -6.69 12.21
N CYS A 77 1.72 -7.28 12.61
CA CYS A 77 1.15 -8.47 12.01
C CYS A 77 -0.24 -8.11 11.48
N PHE A 78 -0.47 -8.33 10.19
CA PHE A 78 -1.75 -8.13 9.54
C PHE A 78 -2.49 -9.45 9.53
N VAL A 79 -3.68 -9.47 10.12
CA VAL A 79 -4.63 -10.58 10.01
C VAL A 79 -5.78 -10.06 9.15
N LEU A 80 -5.90 -10.58 7.94
CA LEU A 80 -6.73 -10.00 6.89
C LEU A 80 -7.77 -10.99 6.42
N THR A 81 -9.04 -10.62 6.51
CA THR A 81 -10.12 -11.31 5.79
C THR A 81 -9.95 -11.17 4.28
N LEU A 82 -10.63 -11.99 3.47
CA LEU A 82 -10.63 -11.87 2.01
C LEU A 82 -10.94 -10.44 1.53
N CYS A 83 -11.95 -9.79 2.10
CA CYS A 83 -12.31 -8.41 1.74
C CYS A 83 -11.19 -7.41 2.05
N GLU A 84 -10.52 -7.57 3.20
CA GLU A 84 -9.39 -6.71 3.56
C GLU A 84 -8.18 -6.96 2.66
N VAL A 85 -7.92 -8.21 2.25
CA VAL A 85 -6.89 -8.51 1.24
C VAL A 85 -7.19 -7.79 -0.07
N VAL A 86 -8.44 -7.82 -0.54
CA VAL A 86 -8.85 -7.12 -1.76
C VAL A 86 -8.61 -5.61 -1.64
N HIS A 87 -9.06 -4.99 -0.55
CA HIS A 87 -8.92 -3.55 -0.34
C HIS A 87 -7.47 -3.11 -0.14
N LEU A 88 -6.68 -3.87 0.62
CA LEU A 88 -5.27 -3.58 0.82
C LEU A 88 -4.49 -3.75 -0.49
N ARG A 89 -4.82 -4.78 -1.28
CA ARG A 89 -4.22 -5.02 -2.59
C ARG A 89 -4.48 -3.85 -3.55
N ASP A 90 -5.72 -3.39 -3.62
CA ASP A 90 -6.10 -2.22 -4.43
C ASP A 90 -5.33 -0.97 -4.00
N LEU A 91 -5.31 -0.67 -2.69
CA LEU A 91 -4.58 0.47 -2.14
C LEU A 91 -3.08 0.44 -2.49
N LEU A 92 -2.41 -0.69 -2.26
CA LEU A 92 -0.96 -0.82 -2.49
C LEU A 92 -0.59 -0.82 -3.98
N ASN A 93 -1.45 -1.40 -4.84
CA ASN A 93 -1.21 -1.41 -6.28
C ASN A 93 -1.50 -0.05 -6.91
N GLY A 94 -2.55 0.67 -6.49
CA GLY A 94 -2.81 2.04 -6.92
C GLY A 94 -1.68 2.98 -6.50
N ALA A 95 -1.22 2.90 -5.25
CA ALA A 95 -0.04 3.65 -4.81
C ALA A 95 1.21 3.30 -5.62
N GLY A 96 1.41 2.00 -5.89
CA GLY A 96 2.48 1.51 -6.75
C GLY A 96 2.47 2.13 -8.15
N PHE A 97 1.30 2.12 -8.79
CA PHE A 97 1.09 2.69 -10.11
C PHE A 97 1.35 4.20 -10.12
N MET A 98 0.86 4.94 -9.12
CA MET A 98 1.10 6.39 -9.02
C MET A 98 2.59 6.74 -8.90
N LEU A 99 3.36 5.93 -8.15
CA LEU A 99 4.81 6.10 -8.04
C LEU A 99 5.53 5.80 -9.36
N ASP A 100 5.13 4.73 -10.05
CA ASP A 100 5.70 4.37 -11.35
C ASP A 100 5.38 5.46 -12.39
N LEU A 101 4.16 5.99 -12.40
CA LEU A 101 3.74 7.07 -13.29
C LEU A 101 4.49 8.38 -13.01
N ASN A 102 4.66 8.75 -11.73
CA ASN A 102 5.44 9.93 -11.35
C ASN A 102 6.90 9.81 -11.82
N ARG A 103 7.48 8.61 -11.72
CA ARG A 103 8.82 8.33 -12.25
C ARG A 103 8.88 8.50 -13.77
N MET A 104 7.92 7.92 -14.50
CA MET A 104 7.87 8.04 -15.96
C MET A 104 7.75 9.50 -16.41
N LEU A 105 6.92 10.30 -15.74
CA LEU A 105 6.78 11.74 -16.02
C LEU A 105 8.08 12.49 -15.75
N SER A 106 8.71 12.23 -14.59
CA SER A 106 9.99 12.83 -14.24
C SER A 106 11.09 12.49 -15.26
N ASP A 107 11.14 11.24 -15.73
CA ASP A 107 12.13 10.76 -16.70
C ASP A 107 11.97 11.46 -18.07
N CYS A 108 10.75 11.88 -18.44
CA CYS A 108 10.50 12.66 -19.67
C CYS A 108 10.43 14.19 -19.44
N GLY A 109 10.71 14.68 -18.23
CA GLY A 109 10.66 16.11 -17.89
C GLY A 109 9.25 16.69 -17.80
N CYS A 110 8.23 15.84 -17.66
CA CYS A 110 6.84 16.25 -17.45
C CYS A 110 6.50 16.27 -15.95
N SER A 111 5.50 17.06 -15.56
CA SER A 111 4.95 17.05 -14.21
C SER A 111 3.43 16.94 -14.27
N PHE A 112 2.82 16.43 -13.20
CA PHE A 112 1.37 16.51 -13.06
C PHE A 112 0.92 17.98 -12.98
N PRO A 113 -0.16 18.36 -13.67
CA PRO A 113 -0.82 19.64 -13.41
C PRO A 113 -1.42 19.63 -11.99
N GLU A 114 -1.24 20.74 -11.24
CA GLU A 114 -1.65 20.86 -9.82
C GLU A 114 -3.16 20.69 -9.57
N GLU A 115 -3.99 20.69 -10.62
CA GLU A 115 -5.46 20.70 -10.53
C GLU A 115 -6.10 19.32 -10.28
N VAL A 116 -5.35 18.22 -10.26
CA VAL A 116 -5.92 16.85 -10.15
C VAL A 116 -5.85 16.28 -8.71
N ILE A 117 -5.45 17.09 -7.72
CA ILE A 117 -5.25 16.65 -6.31
C ILE A 117 -6.41 17.10 -5.39
N ALA A 118 -7.49 17.65 -5.94
CA ALA A 118 -8.69 18.04 -5.17
C ALA A 118 -9.66 16.87 -4.95
#